data_AF-A0A484L789-F1
#
_entry.id   AF-A0A484L789-F1
#
_cell.length_a   1.000
_cell.length_b   1.000
_cell.length_c   1.000
_cell.angle_alpha   90.00
_cell.angle_beta   90.00
_cell.angle_gamma   90.00
#
_symmetry.space_group_name_H-M   'P 1'
#
loop_
_entity.id
_entity.type
_entity.pdbx_description
1 polymer ?
#
loop_
_entity_poly.entity_id
_entity_poly.type
_entity_poly.pdbx_seq_one_letter_code
_entity_poly.pdbx_strand_id
1 'polypeptide(L)'
;MEAITNLREPGGSSRKTIAAYIQDQYWAPPKFKRILSAKLKYLTATGKLMKISRKYRIAQPSSLTDNKKYNNPILLLEGRERISPKKFGLDGVNNLVNRSQIDLELAKMRSMTPQEATAAAAEAVAEAEAAIAEAEQAAREADAAEADAEAALAFADAAMKTIQGRSTHTPMMIRV
;
A
#
# COMPACT_ATOMS: atom_id res chain seq x y z
N MET A 1 -8.39 -27.60 -8.08
CA MET A 1 -7.61 -27.97 -6.90
C MET A 1 -6.91 -29.29 -7.16
N GLU A 2 -7.66 -30.30 -7.61
CA GLU A 2 -7.14 -31.62 -8.04
C GLU A 2 -5.92 -31.55 -8.97
N ALA A 3 -5.94 -30.69 -9.99
CA ALA A 3 -4.78 -30.54 -10.86
C ALA A 3 -3.48 -30.15 -10.12
N ILE A 4 -3.57 -29.30 -9.10
CA ILE A 4 -2.38 -28.86 -8.32
C ILE A 4 -1.96 -29.93 -7.32
N THR A 5 -2.90 -30.69 -6.74
CA THR A 5 -2.58 -31.83 -5.86
C THR A 5 -1.89 -32.95 -6.62
N ASN A 6 -2.32 -33.23 -7.85
CA ASN A 6 -1.79 -34.33 -8.65
C ASN A 6 -0.41 -34.03 -9.24
N LEU A 7 -0.11 -32.77 -9.57
CA LEU A 7 1.20 -32.37 -10.09
C LEU A 7 2.33 -32.42 -9.04
N ARG A 8 2.00 -32.41 -7.73
CA ARG A 8 2.95 -32.55 -6.59
C ARG A 8 4.26 -31.76 -6.73
N GLU A 9 4.21 -30.55 -7.28
CA GLU A 9 5.40 -29.70 -7.44
C GLU A 9 5.78 -29.01 -6.11
N PRO A 10 7.04 -29.11 -5.64
CA PRO A 10 7.46 -28.57 -4.33
C PRO A 10 7.32 -27.04 -4.25
N GLY A 11 7.42 -26.34 -5.39
CA GLY A 11 7.24 -24.89 -5.48
C GLY A 11 5.82 -24.44 -5.86
N GLY A 12 4.88 -25.37 -5.99
CA GLY A 12 3.59 -25.15 -6.65
C GLY A 12 3.68 -25.21 -8.17
N SER A 13 2.53 -25.23 -8.84
CA SER A 13 2.44 -25.44 -10.28
C SER A 13 2.16 -24.16 -11.05
N SER A 14 2.77 -24.03 -12.24
CA SER A 14 2.55 -22.87 -13.10
C SER A 14 1.16 -22.91 -13.76
N ARG A 15 0.61 -21.75 -14.14
CA ARG A 15 -0.66 -21.69 -14.89
C ARG A 15 -0.61 -22.52 -16.17
N LYS A 16 0.56 -22.60 -16.84
CA LYS A 16 0.74 -23.38 -18.08
C LYS A 16 0.70 -24.88 -17.78
N THR A 17 1.35 -25.33 -16.72
CA THR A 17 1.39 -26.74 -16.31
C THR A 17 0.00 -27.23 -15.89
N ILE A 18 -0.70 -26.44 -15.07
CA ILE A 18 -2.08 -26.72 -14.63
C ILE A 18 -3.02 -26.76 -15.85
N ALA A 19 -2.82 -25.83 -16.80
CA ALA A 19 -3.61 -25.77 -18.01
C ALA A 19 -3.44 -27.01 -18.89
N ALA A 20 -2.20 -27.46 -19.10
CA ALA A 20 -1.90 -28.67 -19.86
C ALA A 20 -2.53 -29.90 -19.20
N TYR A 21 -2.32 -30.09 -17.90
CA TYR A 21 -2.88 -31.21 -17.15
C TYR A 21 -4.42 -31.31 -17.28
N ILE A 22 -5.13 -30.18 -17.13
CA ILE A 22 -6.59 -30.16 -17.23
C ILE A 22 -7.05 -30.42 -18.68
N GLN A 23 -6.32 -29.90 -19.66
CA GLN A 23 -6.65 -30.09 -21.07
C GLN A 23 -6.50 -31.56 -21.49
N ASP A 24 -5.45 -32.21 -21.00
CA ASP A 24 -5.15 -33.61 -21.33
C ASP A 24 -6.09 -34.58 -20.60
N GLN A 25 -6.54 -34.25 -19.39
CA GLN A 25 -7.33 -35.17 -18.55
C GLN A 25 -8.86 -34.95 -18.63
N TYR A 26 -9.35 -33.75 -18.92
CA TYR A 26 -10.77 -33.41 -18.70
C TYR A 26 -11.49 -32.73 -19.89
N TRP A 27 -10.93 -32.75 -21.10
CA TRP A 27 -11.48 -32.10 -22.31
C TRP A 27 -11.92 -30.64 -22.08
N ALA A 28 -10.99 -29.70 -22.25
CA ALA A 28 -11.20 -28.33 -21.84
C ALA A 28 -12.25 -27.55 -22.69
N PRO A 29 -13.21 -26.84 -22.04
CA PRO A 29 -14.19 -26.00 -22.75
C PRO A 29 -13.56 -24.84 -23.56
N PRO A 30 -14.29 -24.24 -24.53
CA PRO A 30 -13.85 -23.03 -25.19
C PRO A 30 -13.49 -21.91 -24.19
N LYS A 31 -12.40 -21.17 -24.46
CA LYS A 31 -11.88 -20.11 -23.57
C LYS A 31 -11.40 -20.61 -22.19
N PHE A 32 -11.08 -21.89 -22.03
CA PHE A 32 -10.65 -22.44 -20.72
C PHE A 32 -9.48 -21.68 -20.09
N LYS A 33 -8.48 -21.24 -20.86
CA LYS A 33 -7.31 -20.52 -20.33
C LYS A 33 -7.72 -19.24 -19.58
N ARG A 34 -8.78 -18.56 -20.06
CA ARG A 34 -9.36 -17.38 -19.42
C ARG A 34 -10.10 -17.75 -18.13
N ILE A 35 -10.94 -18.79 -18.20
CA ILE A 35 -11.72 -19.31 -17.06
C ILE A 35 -10.78 -19.79 -15.95
N LEU A 36 -9.75 -20.56 -16.31
CA LEU A 36 -8.72 -21.03 -15.39
C LEU A 36 -8.00 -19.86 -14.73
N SER A 37 -7.60 -18.83 -15.48
CA SER A 37 -6.97 -17.65 -14.89
C SER A 37 -7.87 -16.95 -13.89
N ALA A 38 -9.17 -16.81 -14.20
CA ALA A 38 -10.12 -16.21 -13.28
C ALA A 38 -10.31 -17.07 -12.02
N LYS A 39 -10.40 -18.39 -12.18
CA LYS A 39 -10.54 -19.34 -11.07
C LYS A 39 -9.31 -19.35 -10.16
N LEU A 40 -8.10 -19.30 -10.72
CA LEU A 40 -6.85 -19.23 -9.95
C LEU A 40 -6.75 -17.91 -9.15
N LYS A 41 -7.13 -16.78 -9.77
CA LYS A 41 -7.21 -15.48 -9.07
C LYS A 41 -8.21 -15.53 -7.92
N TYR A 42 -9.42 -16.05 -8.17
CA TYR A 42 -10.45 -16.21 -7.15
C TYR A 42 -9.97 -17.09 -5.98
N LEU A 43 -9.39 -18.25 -6.27
CA LEU A 43 -8.89 -19.17 -5.24
C LEU A 43 -7.75 -18.56 -4.41
N THR A 44 -6.92 -17.72 -5.04
CA THR A 44 -5.88 -16.96 -4.35
C THR A 44 -6.49 -15.90 -3.43
N ALA A 45 -7.50 -15.17 -3.90
CA ALA A 45 -8.21 -14.17 -3.10
C ALA A 45 -8.99 -14.79 -1.93
N THR A 46 -9.53 -16.00 -2.09
CA THR A 46 -10.18 -16.74 -1.01
C THR A 46 -9.20 -17.43 -0.04
N GLY A 47 -7.90 -17.32 -0.26
CA GLY A 47 -6.88 -17.96 0.58
C GLY A 47 -6.73 -19.47 0.41
N LYS A 48 -7.39 -20.08 -0.59
CA LYS A 48 -7.29 -21.54 -0.86
C LYS A 48 -6.02 -21.90 -1.61
N LEU A 49 -5.49 -20.95 -2.39
CA LEU A 49 -4.20 -21.05 -3.07
C LEU A 49 -3.30 -19.89 -2.64
N MET A 50 -2.00 -20.14 -2.60
CA MET A 50 -0.99 -19.10 -2.50
C MET A 50 -0.28 -18.96 -3.84
N LYS A 51 -0.12 -17.71 -4.29
CA LYS A 51 0.64 -17.40 -5.50
C LYS A 51 2.05 -16.97 -5.11
N ILE A 52 3.06 -17.78 -5.43
CA ILE A 52 4.46 -17.51 -5.13
C ILE A 52 5.27 -17.67 -6.41
N SER A 53 6.04 -16.63 -6.79
CA SER A 53 6.86 -16.60 -8.01
C SER A 53 6.11 -17.08 -9.27
N ARG A 54 4.94 -16.50 -9.55
CA ARG A 54 4.05 -16.84 -10.69
C ARG A 54 3.54 -18.30 -10.71
N LYS A 55 3.73 -19.07 -9.63
CA LYS A 55 3.21 -20.43 -9.43
C LYS A 55 2.13 -20.45 -8.37
N TYR A 56 1.27 -21.46 -8.41
CA TYR A 56 0.16 -21.64 -7.48
C TYR A 56 0.41 -22.89 -6.65
N ARG A 57 0.43 -22.74 -5.32
CA ARG A 57 0.47 -23.84 -4.35
C ARG A 57 -0.80 -23.83 -3.51
N ILE A 58 -1.15 -24.97 -2.94
CA ILE A 58 -2.24 -25.05 -1.96
C ILE A 58 -1.75 -24.39 -0.67
N ALA A 59 -2.56 -23.51 -0.08
CA ALA A 59 -2.23 -22.88 1.19
C ALA A 59 -2.12 -23.97 2.27
N GLN A 60 -0.95 -24.11 2.89
CA GLN A 60 -0.80 -24.98 4.05
C GLN A 60 -1.34 -24.25 5.28
N PRO A 61 -2.14 -24.90 6.15
CA PRO A 61 -2.75 -24.25 7.31
C PRO A 61 -1.73 -23.73 8.34
N SER A 62 -0.45 -24.10 8.24
CA SER A 62 0.61 -23.73 9.19
C SER A 62 1.62 -22.69 8.68
N SER A 63 1.53 -22.23 7.42
CA SER A 63 2.48 -21.23 6.91
C SER A 63 1.84 -19.86 6.85
N LEU A 64 1.68 -19.27 8.03
CA LEU A 64 1.46 -17.84 8.26
C LEU A 64 2.79 -17.12 7.96
N THR A 65 3.32 -17.28 6.74
CA THR A 65 4.53 -16.59 6.28
C THR A 65 4.12 -15.31 5.59
N ASP A 66 4.15 -14.26 6.40
CA ASP A 66 4.61 -12.91 6.07
C ASP A 66 4.62 -12.56 4.57
N ASN A 67 3.47 -12.14 4.08
CA ASN A 67 3.35 -11.39 2.81
C ASN A 67 2.51 -10.13 3.05
N LYS A 68 2.76 -9.45 4.18
CA LYS A 68 2.00 -8.30 4.67
C LYS A 68 2.21 -7.00 3.87
N LYS A 69 2.89 -7.00 2.71
CA LYS A 69 3.34 -5.72 2.13
C LYS A 69 3.03 -5.37 0.67
N TYR A 70 2.47 -6.23 -0.16
CA TYR A 70 2.12 -5.79 -1.52
C TYR A 70 0.80 -6.39 -2.03
N ASN A 71 -0.27 -5.63 -1.77
CA ASN A 71 -1.51 -5.45 -2.54
C ASN A 71 -2.72 -5.41 -1.59
N ASN A 72 -2.97 -4.24 -1.01
CA ASN A 72 -4.29 -3.60 -0.83
C ASN A 72 -4.15 -2.46 0.19
N PRO A 73 -4.59 -1.26 -0.18
CA PRO A 73 -5.72 -0.70 0.54
C PRO A 73 -6.84 -0.48 -0.48
N ILE A 74 -7.54 -1.55 -0.84
CA ILE A 74 -8.97 -1.37 -1.06
C ILE A 74 -9.58 -1.48 0.32
N LEU A 75 -9.69 -0.33 0.97
CA LEU A 75 -10.74 -0.06 1.94
C LEU A 75 -12.07 -0.32 1.23
N LEU A 76 -12.51 -1.58 1.22
CA LEU A 76 -13.89 -1.94 0.97
C LEU A 76 -14.55 -2.01 2.34
N LEU A 77 -14.89 -0.82 2.81
CA LEU A 77 -15.97 -0.61 3.75
C LEU A 77 -17.19 -1.37 3.19
N GLU A 78 -17.62 -2.35 3.98
CA GLU A 78 -18.99 -2.81 4.18
C GLU A 78 -19.87 -3.11 2.95
N GLY A 79 -20.42 -4.34 2.93
CA GLY A 79 -21.63 -4.62 2.16
C GLY A 79 -21.40 -5.13 0.74
N ARG A 80 -21.05 -6.41 0.60
CA ARG A 80 -21.50 -7.15 -0.59
C ARG A 80 -21.70 -8.63 -0.32
N GLU A 81 -22.91 -8.95 0.13
CA GLU A 81 -23.48 -10.28 0.01
C GLU A 81 -23.37 -10.76 -1.43
N ARG A 82 -22.60 -11.83 -1.64
CA ARG A 82 -22.51 -12.52 -2.92
C ARG A 82 -23.71 -13.44 -3.04
N ILE A 83 -24.80 -12.91 -3.59
CA ILE A 83 -25.97 -13.71 -3.95
C ILE A 83 -25.61 -14.59 -5.16
N SER A 84 -25.81 -15.90 -4.97
CA SER A 84 -25.68 -16.97 -5.96
C SER A 84 -26.47 -16.70 -7.26
N PRO A 85 -26.12 -17.30 -8.42
CA PRO A 85 -26.92 -17.15 -9.62
C PRO A 85 -28.19 -18.00 -9.48
N LYS A 86 -29.27 -17.39 -8.98
CA LYS A 86 -30.60 -17.99 -8.98
C LYS A 86 -31.22 -17.79 -10.37
N LYS A 87 -31.80 -18.88 -10.87
CA LYS A 87 -32.40 -19.07 -12.18
C LYS A 87 -33.54 -18.04 -12.40
N PHE A 88 -33.55 -17.35 -13.54
CA PHE A 88 -34.69 -16.52 -13.94
C PHE A 88 -35.82 -17.42 -14.44
N GLY A 89 -36.92 -17.46 -13.69
CA GLY A 89 -38.24 -17.90 -14.15
C GLY A 89 -39.22 -16.73 -13.96
N LEU A 90 -40.14 -16.59 -14.91
CA LEU A 90 -41.37 -15.77 -14.89
C LEU A 90 -41.79 -15.38 -13.47
N ASP A 91 -41.95 -14.09 -13.14
CA ASP A 91 -43.30 -13.49 -13.04
C ASP A 91 -43.27 -11.94 -12.82
N GLY A 92 -43.98 -11.21 -13.68
CA GLY A 92 -43.96 -9.74 -13.81
C GLY A 92 -44.65 -8.91 -12.72
N VAL A 93 -45.06 -9.49 -11.59
CA VAL A 93 -45.83 -8.78 -10.55
C VAL A 93 -44.96 -8.37 -9.35
N ASN A 94 -43.88 -9.09 -9.07
CA ASN A 94 -42.95 -8.78 -7.96
C ASN A 94 -42.00 -7.60 -8.24
N ASN A 95 -41.89 -7.14 -9.49
CA ASN A 95 -40.97 -6.06 -9.85
C ASN A 95 -41.47 -4.66 -9.44
N LEU A 96 -42.78 -4.47 -9.25
CA LEU A 96 -43.34 -3.16 -8.87
C LEU A 96 -43.15 -2.88 -7.37
N VAL A 97 -43.37 -3.89 -6.52
CA VAL A 97 -43.16 -3.81 -5.06
C VAL A 97 -41.70 -3.52 -4.71
N ASN A 98 -40.77 -4.13 -5.46
CA ASN A 98 -39.34 -3.89 -5.28
C ASN A 98 -38.92 -2.48 -5.72
N ARG A 99 -39.57 -1.89 -6.73
CA ARG A 99 -39.15 -0.59 -7.25
C ARG A 99 -39.34 0.54 -6.23
N SER A 100 -40.47 0.54 -5.52
CA SER A 100 -40.72 1.50 -4.44
C SER A 100 -39.80 1.32 -3.23
N GLN A 101 -39.42 0.08 -2.92
CA GLN A 101 -38.45 -0.19 -1.86
C GLN A 101 -37.03 0.24 -2.26
N ILE A 102 -36.66 0.01 -3.52
CA ILE A 102 -35.39 0.45 -4.09
C ILE A 102 -35.32 1.98 -4.14
N ASP A 103 -36.40 2.67 -4.56
CA ASP A 103 -36.42 4.13 -4.62
C ASP A 103 -36.34 4.77 -3.23
N LEU A 104 -36.98 4.17 -2.22
CA LEU A 104 -36.88 4.59 -0.82
C LEU A 104 -35.47 4.38 -0.25
N GLU A 105 -34.83 3.25 -0.57
CA GLU A 105 -33.45 2.94 -0.17
C GLU A 105 -32.43 3.84 -0.87
N LEU A 106 -32.65 4.15 -2.16
CA LEU A 106 -31.83 5.07 -2.96
C LEU A 106 -31.89 6.51 -2.41
N ALA A 107 -33.07 6.96 -1.99
CA ALA A 107 -33.23 8.26 -1.33
C ALA A 107 -32.50 8.31 0.02
N LYS A 108 -32.53 7.21 0.78
CA LYS A 108 -31.84 7.08 2.06
C LYS A 108 -30.32 7.03 1.93
N MET A 109 -29.79 6.49 0.82
CA MET A 109 -28.34 6.51 0.51
C MET A 109 -27.87 7.87 -0.03
N ARG A 110 -28.78 8.74 -0.47
CA ARG A 110 -28.45 10.07 -1.02
C ARG A 110 -28.16 11.12 0.06
N SER A 111 -28.29 10.79 1.33
CA SER A 111 -27.99 11.69 2.46
C SER A 111 -26.56 11.55 3.00
N MET A 112 -25.56 11.37 2.14
CA MET A 112 -24.18 11.73 2.51
C MET A 112 -23.98 13.18 2.05
N THR A 113 -24.06 14.11 2.99
CA THR A 113 -24.13 15.54 2.70
C THR A 113 -22.77 16.03 2.20
N PRO A 114 -22.66 16.60 0.98
CA PRO A 114 -21.41 17.15 0.45
C PRO A 114 -20.75 18.17 1.39
N GLN A 115 -21.53 18.78 2.27
CA GLN A 115 -21.13 19.70 3.32
C GLN A 115 -20.12 19.09 4.31
N GLU A 116 -20.32 17.84 4.73
CA GLU A 116 -19.43 17.15 5.67
C GLU A 116 -18.10 16.79 5.01
N ALA A 117 -18.13 16.37 3.75
CA ALA A 117 -16.93 16.13 2.96
C ALA A 117 -16.13 17.43 2.73
N THR A 118 -16.80 18.56 2.48
CA THR A 118 -16.13 19.86 2.40
C THR A 118 -15.57 20.33 3.74
N ALA A 119 -16.25 20.07 4.86
CA ALA A 119 -15.75 20.42 6.18
C ALA A 119 -14.50 19.62 6.54
N ALA A 120 -14.51 18.29 6.31
CA ALA A 120 -13.35 17.43 6.51
C ALA A 120 -12.17 17.79 5.58
N ALA A 121 -12.46 18.19 4.34
CA ALA A 121 -11.43 18.67 3.42
C ALA A 121 -10.81 20.00 3.88
N ALA A 122 -11.62 20.94 4.39
CA ALA A 122 -11.13 22.21 4.94
C ALA A 122 -10.27 21.99 6.19
N GLU A 123 -10.66 21.07 7.06
CA GLU A 123 -9.89 20.70 8.27
C GLU A 123 -8.54 20.06 7.91
N ALA A 124 -8.52 19.13 6.95
CA ALA A 124 -7.29 18.50 6.49
C ALA A 124 -6.30 19.48 5.84
N VAL A 125 -6.80 20.49 5.11
CA VAL A 125 -5.94 21.55 4.54
C VAL A 125 -5.38 22.45 5.63
N ALA A 126 -6.19 22.84 6.62
CA ALA A 126 -5.72 23.65 7.75
C ALA A 126 -4.65 22.92 8.59
N GLU A 127 -4.80 21.61 8.82
CA GLU A 127 -3.79 20.79 9.52
C GLU A 127 -2.49 20.69 8.71
N ALA A 128 -2.58 20.48 7.40
CA ALA A 128 -1.40 20.41 6.55
C ALA A 128 -0.64 21.76 6.52
N GLU A 129 -1.35 22.88 6.44
CA GLU A 129 -0.76 24.22 6.50
C GLU A 129 -0.09 24.49 7.85
N ALA A 130 -0.71 24.07 8.96
CA ALA A 130 -0.11 24.19 10.29
C ALA A 130 1.18 23.37 10.43
N ALA A 131 1.18 22.12 9.94
CA ALA A 131 2.37 21.27 9.95
C ALA A 131 3.51 21.83 9.09
N ILE A 132 3.20 22.44 7.95
CA ILE A 132 4.19 23.11 7.09
C ILE A 132 4.77 24.34 7.80
N ALA A 133 3.93 25.16 8.43
CA ALA A 133 4.38 26.34 9.16
C ALA A 133 5.30 25.99 10.35
N GLU A 134 4.98 24.93 11.09
CA GLU A 134 5.83 24.44 12.18
C GLU A 134 7.18 23.93 11.67
N ALA A 135 7.19 23.17 10.57
CA ALA A 135 8.42 22.70 9.94
C ALA A 135 9.30 23.85 9.43
N GLU A 136 8.71 24.89 8.85
CA GLU A 136 9.44 26.07 8.40
C GLU A 136 10.03 26.86 9.57
N GLN A 137 9.30 26.99 10.69
CA GLN A 137 9.80 27.67 11.87
C GLN A 137 10.99 26.91 12.50
N ALA A 138 10.90 25.59 12.58
CA ALA A 138 11.99 24.74 13.07
C ALA A 138 13.24 24.83 12.16
N ALA A 139 13.05 24.92 10.84
CA ALA A 139 14.15 25.12 9.90
C ALA A 139 14.85 26.48 10.12
N ARG A 140 14.09 27.56 10.30
CA ARG A 140 14.67 28.89 10.58
C ARG A 140 15.44 28.94 11.90
N GLU A 141 15.00 28.23 12.92
CA GLU A 141 15.72 28.15 14.20
C GLU A 141 17.02 27.33 14.07
N ALA A 142 17.00 26.24 13.31
CA ALA A 142 18.20 25.45 13.01
C ALA A 142 19.25 26.28 12.24
N ASP A 143 18.82 27.02 11.21
CA ASP A 143 19.71 27.89 10.43
C ASP A 143 20.33 29.00 11.30
N ALA A 144 19.55 29.57 12.24
CA ALA A 144 20.06 30.59 13.16
C ALA A 144 21.11 30.02 14.13
N ALA A 145 20.90 28.80 14.63
CA ALA A 145 21.87 28.12 15.48
C ALA A 145 23.15 27.74 14.72
N GLU A 146 23.05 27.36 13.45
CA GLU A 146 24.22 27.08 12.60
C GLU A 146 25.06 28.35 12.37
N ALA A 147 24.42 29.47 12.05
CA ALA A 147 25.11 30.74 11.85
C ALA A 147 25.85 31.23 13.11
N ASP A 148 25.28 31.05 14.29
CA ASP A 148 25.92 31.41 15.56
C ASP A 148 27.13 30.52 15.87
N ALA A 149 27.00 29.21 15.63
CA ALA A 149 28.12 28.27 15.76
C ALA A 149 29.27 28.59 14.80
N GLU A 150 28.97 28.93 13.55
CA GLU A 150 29.98 29.35 12.56
C GLU A 150 30.71 30.62 13.00
N ALA A 151 29.99 31.62 13.54
CA ALA A 151 30.58 32.85 14.06
C ALA A 151 31.51 32.58 15.26
N ALA A 152 31.11 31.71 16.19
CA ALA A 152 31.94 31.32 17.32
C ALA A 152 33.22 30.58 16.89
N LEU A 153 33.12 29.71 15.88
CA LEU A 153 34.28 29.02 15.30
C LEU A 153 35.23 30.00 14.61
N ALA A 154 34.73 30.95 13.84
CA ALA A 154 35.55 31.97 13.19
C ALA A 154 36.31 32.84 14.22
N PHE A 155 35.67 33.17 15.34
CA PHE A 155 36.33 33.89 16.42
C PHE A 155 37.42 33.06 17.10
N ALA A 156 37.15 31.78 17.36
CA ALA A 156 38.14 30.87 17.93
C ALA A 156 39.36 30.68 17.02
N ASP A 157 39.15 30.48 15.71
CA ASP A 157 40.24 30.34 14.74
C ASP A 157 41.09 31.62 14.64
N ALA A 158 40.45 32.79 14.60
CA ALA A 158 41.13 34.07 14.64
C ALA A 158 41.99 34.22 15.92
N ALA A 159 41.46 33.85 17.09
CA ALA A 159 42.19 33.89 18.35
C ALA A 159 43.41 32.94 18.32
N MET A 160 43.25 31.70 17.88
CA MET A 160 44.35 30.73 17.78
C MET A 160 45.47 31.21 16.85
N LYS A 161 45.11 31.80 15.71
CA LYS A 161 46.07 32.33 14.74
C LYS A 161 46.91 33.48 15.32
N THR A 162 46.36 34.32 16.19
CA THR A 162 47.13 35.38 16.88
C THR A 162 48.10 34.86 17.93
N ILE A 163 47.76 33.76 18.62
CA ILE A 163 48.64 33.13 19.59
C ILE A 163 49.83 32.47 18.85
N GLN A 164 49.57 31.81 17.72
CA GLN A 164 50.61 31.16 16.93
C GLN A 164 51.57 32.16 16.26
N GLY A 165 51.08 33.32 15.82
CA GLY A 165 51.92 34.40 15.28
C GLY A 165 52.90 35.03 16.29
N ARG A 166 52.66 34.87 17.61
CA ARG A 166 53.56 35.38 18.67
C ARG A 166 54.66 34.38 19.05
N SER A 167 54.48 33.09 18.75
CA SER A 167 55.43 32.02 19.10
C SER A 167 56.66 31.95 18.19
N THR A 168 56.71 32.70 17.09
CA THR A 168 57.82 32.70 16.12
C THR A 168 58.84 33.83 16.34
N HIS A 169 58.63 34.69 17.35
CA HIS A 169 59.59 35.74 17.73
C HIS A 169 60.41 35.33 18.96
N THR A 170 61.12 34.19 18.87
CA THR A 170 62.22 33.89 19.79
C THR A 170 63.47 34.64 19.29
N PRO A 171 64.00 35.64 20.02
CA PRO A 171 65.25 36.29 19.62
C PRO A 171 66.38 35.26 19.73
N MET A 172 66.98 34.88 18.60
CA MET A 172 68.18 34.04 18.59
C MET A 172 69.31 34.80 19.29
N MET A 173 69.68 34.33 20.48
CA MET A 173 70.86 34.82 21.19
C MET A 173 72.12 34.35 20.46
N ILE A 174 72.81 35.29 19.80
CA ILE A 174 74.17 35.12 19.29
C ILE A 174 75.11 34.99 20.49
N ARG A 175 75.78 33.84 20.62
CA ARG A 175 76.93 33.67 21.52
C ARG A 175 78.21 33.87 20.71
N VAL A 176 78.99 34.85 21.15
CA VAL A 176 80.36 35.19 20.70
C VAL A 176 81.35 34.20 21.29
#